data_AF-A0A2N1R9P1-F1
#
_entry.id   AF-A0A2N1R9P1-F1
#
_cell.length_a   1.000
_cell.length_b   1.000
_cell.length_c   1.000
_cell.angle_alpha   90.00
_cell.angle_beta   90.00
_cell.angle_gamma   90.00
#
_symmetry.space_group_name_H-M   'P 1'
#
loop_
_entity.id
_entity.type
_entity.pdbx_description
1 polymer ?
#
loop_
_entity_poly.entity_id
_entity_poly.type
_entity_poly.pdbx_seq_one_letter_code
_entity_poly.pdbx_strand_id
1 'polypeptide(L)'
;MILVLSGRSGSGKTSACVLAETALASSGTVMGGVLCEAVLEDGIKVGILARDLSRGPSHAAASLARSVPPDERRVPLPDRGVPGTIRFGMWDFCMAALGAADEATSLFIAASGSAAGRPVAFVDELGPMELDHGLGMTRTLAALDALSTRMAAVRMPDPRPDCIVVARPEIADRLAVRWPSSRRMDMETLSVRAAADAILQALGQEDGFPSGWRQS
;
A
#
# COMPACT_ATOMS: atom_id res chain seq x y z
N MET A 1 -10.40 -5.08 9.08
CA MET A 1 -10.56 -5.84 7.80
C MET A 1 -9.42 -5.47 6.86
N ILE A 2 -9.12 -6.26 5.83
CA ILE A 2 -8.21 -5.83 4.76
C ILE A 2 -9.05 -5.34 3.58
N LEU A 3 -8.80 -4.11 3.12
CA LEU A 3 -9.35 -3.57 1.88
C LEU A 3 -8.26 -3.57 0.81
N VAL A 4 -8.43 -4.37 -0.24
CA VAL A 4 -7.48 -4.49 -1.36
C VAL A 4 -7.91 -3.56 -2.50
N LEU A 5 -7.12 -2.54 -2.79
CA LEU A 5 -7.27 -1.66 -3.94
C LEU A 5 -6.53 -2.27 -5.12
N SER A 6 -7.27 -2.58 -6.18
CA SER A 6 -6.74 -3.20 -7.38
C SER A 6 -7.05 -2.37 -8.62
N GLY A 7 -6.11 -2.31 -9.56
CA GLY A 7 -6.23 -1.57 -10.81
C GLY A 7 -4.90 -1.50 -11.54
N ARG A 8 -4.93 -1.26 -12.85
CA ARG A 8 -3.74 -1.19 -13.71
C ARG A 8 -2.77 -0.10 -13.26
N SER A 9 -1.54 -0.16 -13.78
CA SER A 9 -0.59 0.95 -13.59
C SER A 9 -1.20 2.24 -14.12
N GLY A 10 -1.07 3.34 -13.37
CA GLY A 10 -1.69 4.63 -13.74
C GLY A 10 -3.16 4.80 -13.33
N SER A 11 -3.82 3.78 -12.75
CA SER A 11 -5.22 3.87 -12.30
C SER A 11 -5.44 4.77 -11.07
N GLY A 12 -4.40 5.47 -10.59
CA GLY A 12 -4.50 6.39 -9.45
C GLY A 12 -4.67 5.75 -8.07
N LYS A 13 -4.33 4.45 -7.90
CA LYS A 13 -4.35 3.74 -6.60
C LYS A 13 -3.65 4.51 -5.49
N THR A 14 -2.35 4.76 -5.65
CA THR A 14 -1.54 5.50 -4.68
C THR A 14 -2.08 6.90 -4.45
N SER A 15 -2.53 7.61 -5.49
CA SER A 15 -3.13 8.94 -5.36
C SER A 15 -4.41 8.92 -4.51
N ALA A 16 -5.25 7.90 -4.65
CA ALA A 16 -6.45 7.75 -3.82
C ALA A 16 -6.08 7.47 -2.35
N CYS A 17 -5.06 6.65 -2.12
CA CYS A 17 -4.52 6.42 -0.78
C CYS A 17 -3.96 7.70 -0.14
N VAL A 18 -3.21 8.53 -0.89
CA VAL A 18 -2.69 9.83 -0.41
C VAL A 18 -3.82 10.79 -0.05
N LEU A 19 -4.87 10.86 -0.88
CA LEU A 19 -6.04 11.69 -0.57
C LEU A 19 -6.76 11.19 0.70
N ALA A 20 -6.95 9.88 0.84
CA ALA A 20 -7.54 9.29 2.04
C ALA A 20 -6.66 9.53 3.29
N GLU A 21 -5.34 9.37 3.17
CA GLU A 21 -4.36 9.67 4.22
C GLU A 21 -4.48 11.12 4.68
N THR A 22 -4.58 12.08 3.76
CA THR A 22 -4.70 13.49 4.14
C THR A 22 -5.99 13.77 4.91
N ALA A 23 -7.11 13.18 4.49
CA ALA A 23 -8.38 13.31 5.21
C ALA A 23 -8.30 12.68 6.61
N LEU A 24 -7.74 11.48 6.72
CA LEU A 24 -7.55 10.78 8.00
C LEU A 24 -6.60 11.52 8.95
N ALA A 25 -5.54 12.15 8.43
CA ALA A 25 -4.64 13.00 9.20
C ALA A 25 -5.41 14.18 9.82
N SER A 26 -6.28 14.82 9.06
CA SER A 26 -7.09 15.95 9.53
C SER A 26 -8.06 15.58 10.65
N SER A 27 -8.46 14.30 10.74
CA SER A 27 -9.33 13.77 11.80
C SER A 27 -8.55 13.21 13.00
N GLY A 28 -7.23 13.33 13.02
CA GLY A 28 -6.37 12.77 14.08
C GLY A 28 -6.28 11.24 14.08
N THR A 29 -6.61 10.57 12.97
CA THR A 29 -6.48 9.12 12.87
C THR A 29 -5.01 8.74 12.91
N VAL A 30 -4.66 7.78 13.77
CA VAL A 30 -3.31 7.19 13.81
C VAL A 30 -3.13 6.34 12.57
N MET A 31 -2.09 6.63 11.78
CA MET A 31 -1.78 5.91 10.56
C MET A 31 -0.35 5.37 10.60
N GLY A 32 -0.11 4.34 9.81
CA GLY A 32 1.21 3.75 9.65
C GLY A 32 1.29 2.90 8.38
N GLY A 33 2.42 2.23 8.22
CA GLY A 33 2.77 1.56 6.98
C GLY A 33 3.41 2.51 5.97
N VAL A 34 3.29 2.19 4.68
CA VAL A 34 4.02 2.85 3.60
C VAL A 34 3.10 3.26 2.45
N LEU A 35 3.31 4.46 1.92
CA LEU A 35 2.81 4.89 0.61
C LEU A 35 3.96 5.02 -0.38
N CYS A 36 3.75 4.58 -1.61
CA CYS A 36 4.79 4.49 -2.63
C CYS A 36 4.54 5.47 -3.78
N GLU A 37 4.97 6.71 -3.58
CA GLU A 37 4.75 7.82 -4.51
C GLU A 37 5.59 7.68 -5.78
N ALA A 38 5.00 8.02 -6.93
CA ALA A 38 5.69 7.96 -8.22
C ALA A 38 6.61 9.18 -8.41
N VAL A 39 7.86 8.94 -8.79
CA VAL A 39 8.74 10.00 -9.33
C VAL A 39 8.48 10.10 -10.82
N LEU A 40 8.07 11.28 -11.29
CA LEU A 40 7.75 11.54 -12.68
C LEU A 40 8.75 12.52 -13.29
N GLU A 41 9.25 12.21 -14.48
CA GLU A 41 10.01 13.13 -15.34
C GLU A 41 9.32 13.16 -16.70
N ASP A 42 8.95 14.34 -17.19
CA ASP A 42 8.19 14.53 -18.45
C ASP A 42 6.92 13.66 -18.55
N GLY A 43 6.25 13.43 -17.41
CA GLY A 43 5.05 12.60 -17.32
C GLY A 43 5.32 11.08 -17.31
N ILE A 44 6.58 10.66 -17.35
CA ILE A 44 7.01 9.26 -17.32
C ILE A 44 7.43 8.88 -15.91
N LYS A 45 6.96 7.73 -15.40
CA LYS A 45 7.36 7.21 -14.09
C LYS A 45 8.80 6.68 -14.16
N VAL A 46 9.73 7.43 -13.57
CA VAL A 46 11.18 7.11 -13.52
C VAL A 46 11.62 6.53 -12.18
N GLY A 47 10.76 6.58 -11.16
CA GLY A 47 11.09 6.06 -9.84
C GLY A 47 9.90 5.90 -8.91
N ILE A 48 10.20 5.37 -7.73
CA ILE A 48 9.25 5.15 -6.64
C ILE A 48 9.91 5.64 -5.35
N LEU A 49 9.19 6.44 -4.58
CA LEU A 49 9.57 6.86 -3.24
C LEU A 49 8.69 6.17 -2.22
N ALA A 50 9.27 5.59 -1.17
CA ALA A 50 8.56 5.01 -0.05
C ALA A 50 8.49 6.00 1.12
N ARG A 51 7.29 6.38 1.53
CA ARG A 51 7.03 7.25 2.70
C ARG A 51 6.44 6.44 3.84
N ASP A 52 7.15 6.38 4.97
CA ASP A 52 6.68 5.80 6.23
C ASP A 52 5.70 6.75 6.92
N LEU A 53 4.43 6.34 6.99
CA LEU A 53 3.36 7.18 7.53
C LEU A 53 3.46 7.38 9.05
N SER A 54 4.18 6.51 9.77
CA SER A 54 4.35 6.64 11.21
C SER A 54 5.23 7.83 11.61
N ARG A 55 6.02 8.36 10.66
CA ARG A 55 6.94 9.48 10.88
C ARG A 55 6.35 10.84 10.53
N GLY A 56 5.10 10.85 10.08
CA GLY A 56 4.38 12.06 9.67
C GLY A 56 4.80 12.60 8.28
N PRO A 57 4.09 13.63 7.79
CA PRO A 57 4.22 14.11 6.42
C PRO A 57 5.55 14.82 6.11
N SER A 58 6.27 15.31 7.12
CA SER A 58 7.54 16.02 6.94
C SER A 58 8.76 15.10 6.82
N HIS A 59 8.60 13.80 7.04
CA HIS A 59 9.71 12.86 6.92
C HIS A 59 10.04 12.59 5.45
N ALA A 60 11.33 12.68 5.09
CA ALA A 60 11.78 12.42 3.73
C ALA A 60 11.44 10.98 3.30
N ALA A 61 10.89 10.84 2.10
CA ALA A 61 10.64 9.55 1.49
C ALA A 61 11.97 8.92 1.01
N ALA A 62 12.12 7.61 1.17
CA ALA A 62 13.29 6.88 0.70
C ALA A 62 13.12 6.51 -0.78
N SER A 63 14.21 6.56 -1.57
CA SER A 63 14.18 6.04 -2.93
C SER A 63 14.03 4.52 -2.91
N LEU A 64 12.83 4.05 -3.26
CA LEU A 64 12.47 2.64 -3.23
C LEU A 64 12.91 1.93 -4.50
N ALA A 65 12.65 2.54 -5.66
CA ALA A 65 13.02 1.99 -6.94
C ALA A 65 13.33 3.08 -7.96
N ARG A 66 14.15 2.73 -8.95
CA ARG A 66 14.35 3.51 -10.17
C ARG A 66 13.98 2.67 -11.38
N SER A 67 13.51 3.35 -12.42
CA SER A 67 13.23 2.73 -13.71
C SER A 67 14.55 2.40 -14.41
N VAL A 68 14.58 1.25 -15.07
CA VAL A 68 15.66 0.79 -15.95
C VAL A 68 15.07 0.23 -17.24
N PRO A 69 15.85 0.09 -18.33
CA PRO A 69 15.38 -0.58 -19.54
C PRO A 69 14.74 -1.92 -19.18
N PRO A 70 13.56 -2.27 -19.71
CA PRO A 70 12.79 -3.42 -19.24
C PRO A 70 13.54 -4.75 -19.42
N ASP A 71 13.48 -5.62 -18.41
CA ASP A 71 13.77 -7.05 -18.55
C ASP A 71 12.46 -7.81 -18.73
N GLU A 72 12.34 -8.61 -19.79
CA GLU A 72 11.17 -9.47 -20.00
C GLU A 72 11.11 -10.62 -19.00
N ARG A 73 12.27 -11.02 -18.46
CA ARG A 73 12.37 -12.04 -17.42
C ARG A 73 11.86 -11.42 -16.13
N ARG A 74 10.59 -11.62 -15.80
CA ARG A 74 9.98 -11.26 -14.51
C ARG A 74 10.49 -12.19 -13.39
N VAL A 75 11.81 -12.24 -13.23
CA VAL A 75 12.52 -13.02 -12.22
C VAL A 75 13.40 -12.04 -11.46
N PRO A 76 13.37 -12.02 -10.12
CA PRO A 76 14.25 -11.16 -9.34
C PRO A 76 15.71 -11.54 -9.58
N LEU A 77 16.52 -10.57 -10.01
CA LEU A 77 17.95 -10.77 -10.24
C LEU A 77 18.73 -9.73 -9.45
N PRO A 78 19.77 -10.11 -8.69
CA PRO A 78 20.71 -9.14 -8.15
C PRO A 78 21.23 -8.27 -9.29
N ASP A 79 21.17 -6.94 -9.14
CA ASP A 79 21.76 -6.06 -10.14
C ASP A 79 23.29 -6.19 -10.06
N ARG A 80 23.92 -6.48 -11.20
CA ARG A 80 25.37 -6.60 -11.30
C ARG A 80 26.08 -5.25 -11.23
N GLY A 81 25.35 -4.14 -11.43
CA GLY A 81 25.90 -2.78 -11.47
C GLY A 81 25.78 -1.99 -10.17
N VAL A 82 24.82 -2.33 -9.29
CA VAL A 82 24.57 -1.58 -8.06
C VAL A 82 24.43 -2.54 -6.87
N PRO A 83 25.41 -2.55 -5.94
CA PRO A 83 25.31 -3.35 -4.73
C PRO A 83 24.08 -2.97 -3.90
N GLY A 84 23.36 -3.98 -3.39
CA GLY A 84 22.18 -3.75 -2.54
C GLY A 84 20.90 -3.41 -3.30
N THR A 85 20.87 -3.59 -4.63
CA THR A 85 19.62 -3.52 -5.41
C THR A 85 19.22 -4.85 -6.00
N ILE A 86 17.92 -5.03 -6.21
CA ILE A 86 17.36 -6.17 -6.93
C ILE A 86 16.56 -5.66 -8.13
N ARG A 87 16.80 -6.26 -9.28
CA ARG A 87 16.08 -5.96 -10.50
C ARG A 87 14.88 -6.86 -10.64
N PHE A 88 13.73 -6.27 -10.96
CA PHE A 88 12.49 -7.00 -11.28
C PHE A 88 11.71 -6.27 -12.38
N GLY A 89 11.70 -6.85 -13.59
CA GLY A 89 11.10 -6.23 -14.77
C GLY A 89 11.84 -4.95 -15.17
N MET A 90 11.16 -3.81 -15.08
CA MET A 90 11.70 -2.48 -15.41
C MET A 90 12.20 -1.70 -14.19
N TRP A 91 12.26 -2.32 -13.01
CA TRP A 91 12.60 -1.64 -11.76
C TRP A 91 13.87 -2.22 -11.16
N ASP A 92 14.79 -1.34 -10.74
CA ASP A 92 15.83 -1.65 -9.77
C ASP A 92 15.37 -1.15 -8.40
N PHE A 93 15.09 -2.08 -7.50
CA PHE A 93 14.67 -1.79 -6.13
C PHE A 93 15.86 -1.69 -5.19
N CYS A 94 15.86 -0.68 -4.32
CA CYS A 94 16.79 -0.54 -3.21
C CYS A 94 16.39 -1.49 -2.07
N MET A 95 17.20 -2.52 -1.79
CA MET A 95 16.89 -3.51 -0.75
C MET A 95 16.86 -2.92 0.65
N ALA A 96 17.67 -1.89 0.92
CA ALA A 96 17.65 -1.20 2.20
C ALA A 96 16.33 -0.42 2.39
N ALA A 97 15.84 0.26 1.36
CA ALA A 97 14.56 0.97 1.41
C ALA A 97 13.38 0.01 1.52
N LEU A 98 13.39 -1.10 0.76
CA LEU A 98 12.40 -2.17 0.89
C LEU A 98 12.38 -2.76 2.29
N GLY A 99 13.55 -3.09 2.86
CA GLY A 99 13.66 -3.65 4.20
C GLY A 99 13.14 -2.70 5.28
N ALA A 100 13.43 -1.41 5.16
CA ALA A 100 12.91 -0.38 6.07
C ALA A 100 11.38 -0.24 5.97
N ALA A 101 10.83 -0.22 4.75
CA ALA A 101 9.39 -0.18 4.52
C ALA A 101 8.69 -1.44 5.07
N ASP A 102 9.27 -2.61 4.85
CA ASP A 102 8.75 -3.89 5.35
C ASP A 102 8.73 -3.94 6.88
N GLU A 103 9.82 -3.51 7.52
CA GLU A 103 9.92 -3.46 8.98
C GLU A 103 8.91 -2.47 9.59
N ALA A 104 8.87 -1.22 9.11
CA ALA A 104 7.95 -0.21 9.62
C ALA A 104 6.48 -0.66 9.48
N THR A 105 6.13 -1.22 8.33
CA THR A 105 4.76 -1.65 8.05
C THR A 105 4.35 -2.86 8.88
N SER A 106 5.20 -3.90 8.96
CA SER A 106 4.90 -5.11 9.74
C SER A 106 4.76 -4.83 11.24
N LEU A 107 5.63 -3.99 11.81
CA LEU A 107 5.55 -3.58 13.21
C LEU A 107 4.25 -2.81 13.50
N PHE A 108 3.85 -1.91 12.60
CA PHE A 108 2.62 -1.14 12.77
C PHE A 108 1.38 -2.05 12.73
N ILE A 109 1.30 -2.97 11.76
CA ILE A 109 0.18 -3.93 11.65
C ILE A 109 0.08 -4.80 12.91
N ALA A 110 1.22 -5.28 13.43
CA ALA A 110 1.25 -6.08 14.65
C ALA A 110 0.74 -5.30 15.88
N ALA A 111 1.14 -4.04 16.02
CA ALA A 111 0.74 -3.18 17.15
C ALA A 111 -0.73 -2.71 17.07
N SER A 112 -1.29 -2.64 15.86
CA SER A 112 -2.63 -2.09 15.60
C SER A 112 -3.77 -2.87 16.28
N GLY A 113 -3.53 -4.11 16.69
CA GLY A 113 -4.51 -4.93 17.42
C GLY A 113 -4.74 -4.51 18.89
N SER A 114 -3.89 -3.65 19.45
CA SER A 114 -3.89 -3.34 20.90
C SER A 114 -4.04 -1.86 21.25
N ALA A 115 -4.08 -0.97 20.25
CA ALA A 115 -4.12 0.47 20.49
C ALA A 115 -5.53 0.96 20.88
N ALA A 116 -5.59 1.97 21.76
CA ALA A 116 -6.80 2.77 21.95
C ALA A 116 -7.00 3.65 20.70
N GLY A 117 -8.18 3.58 20.08
CA GLY A 117 -8.43 4.14 18.76
C GLY A 117 -8.35 3.07 17.65
N ARG A 118 -8.64 3.46 16.41
CA ARG A 118 -8.61 2.55 15.26
C ARG A 118 -7.48 2.95 14.31
N PRO A 119 -6.25 2.49 14.57
CA PRO A 119 -5.14 2.76 13.66
C PRO A 119 -5.40 2.15 12.29
N VAL A 120 -4.96 2.84 11.23
CA VAL A 120 -5.11 2.40 9.84
C VAL A 120 -3.74 2.22 9.21
N ALA A 121 -3.47 1.01 8.73
CA ALA A 121 -2.25 0.71 8.00
C ALA A 121 -2.45 0.90 6.49
N PHE A 122 -1.48 1.52 5.81
CA PHE A 122 -1.38 1.53 4.35
C PHE A 122 -0.23 0.65 3.91
N VAL A 123 -0.46 -0.20 2.93
CA VAL A 123 0.54 -1.09 2.34
C VAL A 123 0.50 -0.90 0.84
N ASP A 124 1.48 -0.19 0.30
CA ASP A 124 1.60 0.07 -1.13
C ASP A 124 2.68 -0.80 -1.80
N GLU A 125 2.54 -1.02 -3.10
CA GLU A 125 3.44 -1.81 -3.96
C GLU A 125 3.62 -3.30 -3.57
N LEU A 126 2.62 -3.97 -2.98
CA LEU A 126 2.63 -5.44 -2.93
C LEU A 126 2.54 -6.01 -4.36
N GLY A 127 3.47 -6.90 -4.70
CA GLY A 127 3.62 -7.42 -6.04
C GLY A 127 3.94 -8.92 -6.12
N PRO A 128 4.21 -9.40 -7.34
CA PRO A 128 4.73 -10.75 -7.57
C PRO A 128 6.06 -11.03 -6.84
N MET A 129 6.89 -10.00 -6.61
CA MET A 129 8.17 -10.18 -5.89
C MET A 129 7.95 -10.75 -4.49
N GLU A 130 6.95 -10.25 -3.77
CA GLU A 130 6.58 -10.72 -2.44
C GLU A 130 5.86 -12.08 -2.50
N LEU A 131 4.88 -12.21 -3.40
CA LEU A 131 3.99 -13.37 -3.42
C LEU A 131 4.60 -14.62 -4.08
N ASP A 132 5.41 -14.45 -5.12
CA ASP A 132 5.96 -15.55 -5.92
C ASP A 132 7.39 -15.89 -5.54
N HIS A 133 8.16 -14.89 -5.09
CA HIS A 133 9.59 -15.06 -4.86
C HIS A 133 9.99 -14.94 -3.39
N GLY A 134 9.09 -14.51 -2.50
CA GLY A 134 9.40 -14.34 -1.09
C GLY A 134 10.50 -13.31 -0.87
N LEU A 135 10.49 -12.22 -1.64
CA LEU A 135 11.43 -11.11 -1.55
C LEU A 135 10.67 -9.79 -1.33
N GLY A 136 11.35 -8.75 -0.85
CA GLY A 136 10.70 -7.46 -0.56
C GLY A 136 9.94 -7.48 0.76
N MET A 137 8.65 -7.09 0.73
CA MET A 137 7.81 -6.88 1.92
C MET A 137 7.28 -8.17 2.58
N THR A 138 8.17 -9.11 2.87
CA THR A 138 7.81 -10.45 3.37
C THR A 138 7.30 -10.45 4.80
N ARG A 139 7.84 -9.61 5.69
CA ARG A 139 7.35 -9.50 7.08
C ARG A 139 5.96 -8.88 7.11
N THR A 140 5.72 -7.91 6.24
CA THR A 140 4.42 -7.25 6.06
C THR A 140 3.40 -8.26 5.56
N LEU A 141 3.75 -9.09 4.58
CA LEU A 141 2.87 -10.15 4.09
C LEU A 141 2.49 -11.13 5.21
N ALA A 142 3.45 -11.56 6.03
CA ALA A 142 3.18 -12.41 7.18
C ALA A 142 2.31 -11.72 8.25
N ALA A 143 2.50 -10.42 8.49
CA ALA A 143 1.67 -9.65 9.41
C ALA A 143 0.22 -9.51 8.90
N LEU A 144 0.03 -9.34 7.59
CA LEU A 144 -1.29 -9.33 6.94
C LEU A 144 -1.98 -10.69 7.03
N ASP A 145 -1.25 -11.80 6.90
CA ASP A 145 -1.81 -13.14 7.11
C ASP A 145 -2.33 -13.31 8.54
N ALA A 146 -1.52 -12.93 9.54
CA ALA A 146 -1.92 -12.99 10.94
C ALA A 146 -3.15 -12.08 11.22
N LEU A 147 -3.19 -10.89 10.62
CA LEU A 147 -4.36 -10.00 10.67
C LEU A 147 -5.59 -10.70 10.08
N SER A 148 -5.48 -11.27 8.88
CA SER A 148 -6.57 -11.98 8.22
C SER A 148 -7.11 -13.15 9.07
N THR A 149 -6.22 -13.99 9.62
CA THR A 149 -6.60 -15.10 10.51
C THR A 149 -7.33 -14.61 11.76
N ARG A 150 -6.81 -13.57 12.43
CA ARG A 150 -7.46 -12.98 13.60
C ARG A 150 -8.86 -12.48 13.28
N MET A 151 -9.03 -11.88 12.11
CA MET A 151 -10.31 -11.35 11.67
C MET A 151 -11.33 -12.41 11.30
N ALA A 152 -10.90 -13.52 10.71
CA ALA A 152 -11.76 -14.67 10.46
C ALA A 152 -12.32 -15.28 11.76
N ALA A 153 -11.60 -15.15 12.87
CA ALA A 153 -12.05 -15.62 14.18
C ALA A 153 -13.13 -14.72 14.82
N VAL A 154 -13.21 -13.44 14.42
CA VAL A 154 -14.19 -12.48 14.98
C VAL A 154 -15.39 -12.37 14.04
N ARG A 155 -16.55 -12.86 14.46
CA ARG A 155 -17.81 -12.70 13.72
C ARG A 155 -18.36 -11.29 13.90
N MET A 156 -17.94 -10.35 13.05
CA MET A 156 -18.56 -9.02 12.94
C MET A 156 -19.38 -8.93 11.65
N PRO A 157 -20.63 -8.43 11.69
CA PRO A 157 -21.48 -8.34 10.50
C PRO A 157 -20.93 -7.40 9.41
N ASP A 158 -20.17 -6.37 9.79
CA ASP A 158 -19.51 -5.45 8.86
C ASP A 158 -18.22 -4.88 9.46
N PRO A 159 -17.09 -5.61 9.37
CA PRO A 159 -15.84 -5.15 9.95
C PRO A 159 -15.24 -4.03 9.09
N ARG A 160 -15.12 -2.81 9.63
CA ARG A 160 -14.38 -1.75 8.93
C ARG A 160 -12.92 -2.16 8.70
N PRO A 161 -12.25 -1.69 7.63
CA PRO A 161 -10.85 -2.02 7.38
C PRO A 161 -9.95 -1.44 8.46
N ASP A 162 -8.89 -2.19 8.77
CA ASP A 162 -7.76 -1.74 9.60
C ASP A 162 -6.50 -1.64 8.75
N CYS A 163 -6.54 -2.19 7.53
CA CYS A 163 -5.45 -2.16 6.57
C CYS A 163 -5.98 -1.92 5.15
N ILE A 164 -5.32 -1.01 4.44
CA ILE A 164 -5.51 -0.72 3.03
C ILE A 164 -4.30 -1.29 2.29
N VAL A 165 -4.53 -2.21 1.35
CA VAL A 165 -3.48 -2.86 0.57
C VAL A 165 -3.65 -2.47 -0.89
N VAL A 166 -2.62 -1.90 -1.50
CA VAL A 166 -2.58 -1.61 -2.93
C VAL A 166 -1.92 -2.77 -3.66
N ALA A 167 -2.60 -3.28 -4.67
CA ALA A 167 -2.15 -4.44 -5.43
C ALA A 167 -2.39 -4.24 -6.94
N ARG A 168 -1.63 -4.96 -7.75
CA ARG A 168 -1.92 -5.05 -9.19
C ARG A 168 -3.03 -6.07 -9.48
N PRO A 169 -3.79 -5.93 -10.58
CA PRO A 169 -4.92 -6.81 -10.88
C PRO A 169 -4.54 -8.29 -10.94
N GLU A 170 -3.36 -8.61 -11.48
CA GLU A 170 -2.88 -9.98 -11.64
C GLU A 170 -2.64 -10.73 -10.31
N ILE A 171 -2.48 -10.02 -9.20
CA ILE A 171 -2.31 -10.63 -7.88
C ILE A 171 -3.54 -10.46 -6.97
N ALA A 172 -4.48 -9.58 -7.32
CA ALA A 172 -5.65 -9.29 -6.49
C ALA A 172 -6.50 -10.53 -6.22
N ASP A 173 -6.69 -11.39 -7.22
CA ASP A 173 -7.43 -12.65 -7.06
C ASP A 173 -6.72 -13.62 -6.11
N ARG A 174 -5.39 -13.68 -6.19
CA ARG A 174 -4.56 -14.51 -5.30
C ARG A 174 -4.58 -13.98 -3.87
N LEU A 175 -4.60 -12.66 -3.69
CA LEU A 175 -4.77 -12.02 -2.38
C LEU A 175 -6.15 -12.29 -1.80
N ALA A 176 -7.22 -12.31 -2.61
CA ALA A 176 -8.55 -12.66 -2.15
C ALA A 176 -8.63 -14.13 -1.66
N VAL A 177 -7.93 -15.05 -2.32
CA VAL A 177 -7.79 -16.44 -1.84
C VAL A 177 -6.99 -16.51 -0.54
N ARG A 178 -5.88 -15.76 -0.46
CA ARG A 178 -5.01 -15.71 0.73
C ARG A 178 -5.72 -15.08 1.93
N TRP A 179 -6.56 -14.08 1.70
CA TRP A 179 -7.32 -13.35 2.72
C TRP A 179 -8.82 -13.39 2.39
N PRO A 180 -9.53 -14.51 2.67
CA PRO A 180 -10.94 -14.68 2.29
C PRO A 180 -11.89 -13.64 2.90
N SER A 181 -11.50 -13.01 4.01
CA SER A 181 -12.27 -11.94 4.66
C SER A 181 -11.91 -10.54 4.16
N SER A 182 -11.05 -10.42 3.15
CA SER A 182 -10.72 -9.14 2.53
C SER A 182 -11.84 -8.68 1.59
N ARG A 183 -11.96 -7.36 1.40
CA ARG A 183 -12.81 -6.76 0.37
C ARG A 183 -11.92 -6.21 -0.73
N ARG A 184 -12.36 -6.38 -1.98
CA ARG A 184 -11.69 -5.78 -3.14
C ARG A 184 -12.41 -4.51 -3.56
N MET A 185 -11.63 -3.47 -3.86
CA MET A 185 -12.06 -2.25 -4.53
C MET A 185 -11.37 -2.18 -5.90
N ASP A 186 -12.16 -2.11 -6.96
CA ASP A 186 -11.65 -1.97 -8.32
C ASP A 186 -11.53 -0.49 -8.68
N MET A 187 -10.34 -0.08 -9.09
CA MET A 187 -10.02 1.29 -9.46
C MET A 187 -10.28 1.61 -10.93
N GLU A 188 -10.56 0.61 -11.79
CA GLU A 188 -10.81 0.86 -13.21
C GLU A 188 -12.10 1.65 -13.47
N THR A 189 -13.03 1.65 -12.51
CA THR A 189 -14.35 2.29 -12.62
C THR A 189 -14.49 3.55 -11.76
N LEU A 190 -13.47 3.87 -10.96
CA LEU A 190 -13.52 4.97 -10.00
C LEU A 190 -12.51 6.05 -10.38
N SER A 191 -12.94 7.32 -10.24
CA SER A 191 -11.98 8.41 -10.20
C SER A 191 -11.16 8.34 -8.90
N VAL A 192 -9.97 8.97 -8.90
CA VAL A 192 -9.10 9.03 -7.72
C VAL A 192 -9.85 9.53 -6.47
N ARG A 193 -10.68 10.57 -6.64
CA ARG A 193 -11.50 11.12 -5.55
C ARG A 193 -12.59 10.17 -5.10
N ALA A 194 -13.34 9.56 -6.04
CA ALA A 194 -14.39 8.60 -5.69
C ALA A 194 -13.82 7.38 -4.95
N ALA A 195 -12.63 6.93 -5.34
CA ALA A 195 -11.92 5.87 -4.63
C ALA A 195 -11.50 6.32 -3.21
N ALA A 196 -10.94 7.52 -3.05
CA ALA A 196 -10.61 8.05 -1.73
C ALA A 196 -11.84 8.17 -0.83
N ASP A 197 -12.96 8.68 -1.35
CA ASP A 197 -14.25 8.74 -0.63
C ASP A 197 -14.71 7.34 -0.22
N ALA A 198 -14.60 6.34 -1.10
CA ALA A 198 -14.96 4.97 -0.81
C ALA A 198 -14.05 4.32 0.25
N ILE A 199 -12.75 4.66 0.28
CA ILE A 199 -11.83 4.25 1.35
C ILE A 199 -12.28 4.83 2.68
N LEU A 200 -12.54 6.14 2.74
CA LEU A 200 -12.99 6.84 3.94
C LEU A 200 -14.33 6.29 4.46
N GLN A 201 -15.29 6.07 3.57
CA GLN A 201 -16.57 5.45 3.88
C GLN A 201 -16.38 4.03 4.44
N ALA A 202 -15.51 3.22 3.84
CA ALA A 202 -15.21 1.88 4.34
C ALA A 202 -14.62 1.93 5.76
N LEU A 203 -13.77 2.91 6.05
CA LEU A 203 -13.22 3.19 7.39
C LEU A 203 -14.26 3.78 8.37
N GLY A 204 -15.45 4.10 7.88
CA GLY A 204 -16.59 4.63 8.63
C GLY A 204 -16.39 6.09 9.05
N GLN A 205 -15.73 6.87 8.18
CA GLN A 205 -15.73 8.33 8.21
C GLN A 205 -16.95 8.81 7.42
N GLU A 206 -17.99 9.30 8.12
CA GLU A 206 -19.25 9.71 7.49
C GLU A 206 -19.18 11.09 6.83
N ASP A 207 -18.29 11.97 7.31
CA ASP A 207 -18.22 13.38 6.86
C ASP A 207 -17.39 13.61 5.59
N GLY A 208 -16.81 12.56 4.99
CA GLY A 208 -16.01 12.67 3.76
C GLY A 208 -14.89 13.73 3.85
N PHE A 209 -14.47 14.29 2.70
CA PHE A 209 -13.58 15.45 2.71
C PHE A 209 -14.30 16.69 3.25
N PRO A 210 -13.63 17.55 4.06
CA PRO A 210 -14.19 18.82 4.49
C PRO A 210 -14.73 19.64 3.31
N SER A 211 -15.84 20.35 3.51
CA SER A 211 -16.57 21.07 2.45
C SER A 211 -15.74 22.10 1.66
N GLY A 212 -14.53 22.46 2.12
CA GLY A 212 -13.56 23.32 1.42
C GLY A 212 -12.56 22.62 0.49
N TRP A 213 -12.56 21.29 0.39
CA TRP A 213 -11.61 20.51 -0.43
C TRP A 213 -12.06 20.29 -1.89
N ARG A 214 -13.09 21.00 -2.36
CA ARG A 214 -13.55 20.92 -3.75
C ARG A 214 -12.68 21.84 -4.61
N GLN A 215 -11.95 21.25 -5.57
CA GLN A 215 -11.19 21.87 -6.67
C GLN A 215 -9.71 22.16 -6.41
N SER A 216 -8.87 21.17 -6.71
CA SER A 216 -7.52 21.33 -7.26
C SER A 216 -7.19 20.08 -8.08
#